data_AF-A0A7S3I2X1-F1
#
_entry.id   AF-A0A7S3I2X1-F1
#
_cell.length_a   1.000
_cell.length_b   1.000
_cell.length_c   1.000
_cell.angle_alpha   90.00
_cell.angle_beta   90.00
_cell.angle_gamma   90.00
#
_symmetry.space_group_name_H-M   'P 1'
#
loop_
_entity.id
_entity.type
_entity.pdbx_description
1 polymer ?
#
loop_
_entity_poly.entity_id
_entity_poly.type
_entity_poly.pdbx_seq_one_letter_code
_entity_poly.pdbx_strand_id
1 'polypeptide(L)'
;GVVAIQQLKKTIAMMRLSEEAVTEGLVAAAATMEKKPAMLGKLTFLSERAAPEAARKAELRSRFPNWGEDTVATLQQAMLENLYKEMCHPLPEGSPPPPGGDVLKLSDFDCTRLMNETQEAKKEAIRLAEEEAKEAKKKALLEEAIKNASMPDKGKGRA
;
A
#
# COMPACT_ATOMS: atom_id res chain seq x y z
N GLY A 1 2.40 -9.25 -3.10
CA GLY A 1 3.29 -8.71 -4.15
C GLY A 1 4.60 -9.47 -4.30
N VAL A 2 5.40 -9.61 -3.24
CA VAL A 2 6.72 -10.28 -3.29
C VAL A 2 6.65 -11.72 -3.80
N VAL A 3 5.68 -12.51 -3.35
CA VAL A 3 5.45 -13.89 -3.83
C VAL A 3 5.19 -13.92 -5.34
N ALA A 4 4.43 -12.97 -5.88
CA ALA A 4 4.15 -12.89 -7.31
C ALA A 4 5.41 -12.53 -8.12
N ILE A 5 6.26 -11.63 -7.61
CA ILE A 5 7.56 -11.31 -8.24
C ILE A 5 8.49 -12.53 -8.21
N GLN A 6 8.54 -13.24 -7.09
CA GLN A 6 9.33 -14.47 -6.96
C GLN A 6 8.82 -15.58 -7.88
N GLN A 7 7.50 -15.75 -7.99
CA GLN A 7 6.87 -16.70 -8.91
C GLN A 7 7.16 -16.33 -10.36
N LEU A 8 7.07 -15.05 -10.73
CA LEU A 8 7.42 -14.59 -12.07
C LEU A 8 8.89 -14.88 -12.40
N LYS A 9 9.82 -14.56 -11.51
CA LYS A 9 11.25 -14.90 -11.67
C LYS A 9 11.47 -16.41 -11.83
N LYS A 10 10.76 -17.23 -11.03
CA LYS A 10 10.80 -18.69 -11.15
C LYS A 10 10.25 -19.17 -12.48
N THR A 11 9.12 -18.63 -12.95
CA THR A 11 8.51 -18.99 -14.24
C THR A 11 9.43 -18.63 -15.40
N ILE A 12 10.03 -17.45 -15.39
CA ILE A 12 11.01 -17.03 -16.41
C ILE A 12 12.18 -18.02 -16.44
N ALA A 13 12.73 -18.37 -15.28
CA ALA A 13 13.82 -19.33 -15.18
C ALA A 13 13.42 -20.76 -15.63
N MET A 14 12.22 -21.23 -15.25
CA MET A 14 11.70 -22.56 -15.62
C MET A 14 11.43 -22.67 -17.12
N MET A 15 10.88 -21.62 -17.72
CA MET A 15 10.56 -21.59 -19.15
C MET A 15 11.79 -21.24 -20.00
N ARG A 16 12.95 -20.99 -19.37
CA ARG A 16 14.19 -20.55 -20.03
C ARG A 16 13.95 -19.40 -21.01
N LEU A 17 13.00 -18.53 -20.66
CA LEU A 17 12.70 -17.39 -21.50
C LEU A 17 13.91 -16.46 -21.46
N SER A 18 14.42 -16.10 -22.63
CA SER A 18 15.37 -15.01 -22.71
C SER A 18 14.70 -13.73 -22.20
N GLU A 19 15.49 -12.80 -21.66
CA GLU A 19 14.97 -11.51 -21.21
C GLU A 19 14.23 -10.77 -22.35
N GLU A 20 14.65 -10.98 -23.59
CA GLU A 20 13.99 -10.49 -24.81
C GLU A 20 12.59 -11.09 -25.00
N ALA A 21 12.45 -12.41 -24.90
CA ALA A 21 11.16 -13.09 -25.07
C ALA A 21 10.16 -12.72 -23.98
N VAL A 22 10.64 -12.53 -22.75
CA VAL A 22 9.82 -12.00 -21.64
C VAL A 22 9.34 -10.59 -21.97
N THR A 23 10.24 -9.74 -22.47
CA THR A 23 9.92 -8.35 -22.81
C THR A 23 8.90 -8.25 -23.94
N GLU A 24 9.06 -9.02 -25.02
CA GLU A 24 8.11 -9.06 -26.14
C GLU A 24 6.72 -9.50 -25.68
N GLY A 25 6.65 -10.55 -24.85
CA GLY A 25 5.39 -11.00 -24.26
C GLY A 25 4.71 -9.93 -23.39
N LEU A 26 5.50 -9.14 -22.66
CA LEU A 26 5.00 -8.06 -21.81
C LEU A 26 4.55 -6.84 -22.61
N VAL A 27 5.23 -6.50 -23.71
CA VAL A 27 4.80 -5.46 -24.65
C VAL A 27 3.48 -5.87 -25.32
N ALA A 28 3.35 -7.12 -25.75
CA ALA A 28 2.11 -7.65 -26.30
C ALA A 28 0.96 -7.64 -25.27
N ALA A 29 1.25 -8.05 -24.03
CA ALA A 29 0.28 -7.98 -22.93
C ALA A 29 -0.13 -6.54 -22.60
N ALA A 30 0.81 -5.60 -22.59
CA ALA A 30 0.55 -4.17 -22.38
C ALA A 30 -0.38 -3.60 -23.46
N ALA A 31 -0.16 -3.94 -24.73
CA ALA A 31 -1.02 -3.52 -25.85
C ALA A 31 -2.47 -4.03 -25.69
N THR A 32 -2.66 -5.24 -25.18
CA THR A 32 -4.03 -5.77 -24.92
C THR A 32 -4.71 -5.15 -23.70
N MET A 33 -3.96 -4.48 -22.82
CA MET A 33 -4.46 -3.89 -21.57
C MET A 33 -4.52 -2.37 -21.57
N GLU A 34 -4.31 -1.72 -22.72
CA GLU A 34 -4.35 -0.26 -22.88
C GLU A 34 -5.67 0.36 -22.36
N LYS A 35 -6.78 -0.38 -22.45
CA LYS A 35 -8.10 0.03 -21.94
C LYS A 35 -8.29 -0.17 -20.42
N LYS A 36 -7.28 -0.68 -19.70
CA LYS A 36 -7.32 -0.99 -18.25
C LYS A 36 -6.08 -0.41 -17.54
N PRO A 37 -6.03 0.92 -17.35
CA PRO A 37 -4.83 1.62 -16.86
C PRO A 37 -4.31 1.12 -15.49
N ALA A 38 -5.20 0.72 -14.58
CA ALA A 38 -4.81 0.15 -13.28
C ALA A 38 -4.10 -1.21 -13.38
N MET A 39 -4.40 -2.00 -14.41
CA MET A 39 -3.74 -3.29 -14.68
C MET A 39 -2.44 -3.09 -15.45
N LEU A 40 -2.43 -2.11 -16.37
CA LEU A 40 -1.24 -1.71 -17.12
C LEU A 40 -0.13 -1.24 -16.18
N GLY A 41 -0.44 -0.39 -15.19
CA GLY A 41 0.52 0.06 -14.18
C GLY A 41 1.13 -1.08 -13.36
N LYS A 42 0.31 -2.06 -12.95
CA LYS A 42 0.78 -3.26 -12.24
C LYS A 42 1.63 -4.18 -13.11
N LEU A 43 1.30 -4.33 -14.39
CA LEU A 43 2.08 -5.13 -15.31
C LEU A 43 3.44 -4.49 -15.58
N THR A 44 3.47 -3.21 -15.94
CA THR A 44 4.71 -2.44 -16.14
C THR A 44 5.64 -2.51 -14.93
N PHE A 45 5.06 -2.39 -13.73
CA PHE A 45 5.79 -2.53 -12.48
C PHE A 45 6.45 -3.92 -12.30
N LEU A 46 5.73 -5.00 -12.59
CA LEU A 46 6.26 -6.36 -12.53
C LEU A 46 7.27 -6.62 -13.65
N SER A 47 7.05 -6.04 -14.83
CA SER A 47 7.88 -6.13 -16.03
C SER A 47 9.26 -5.49 -15.88
N GLU A 48 9.32 -4.23 -15.41
CA GLU A 48 10.59 -3.51 -15.20
C GLU A 48 11.47 -4.13 -14.11
N ARG A 49 10.90 -5.02 -13.29
CA ARG A 49 11.60 -5.79 -12.26
C ARG A 49 12.03 -7.18 -12.74
N ALA A 50 11.33 -7.73 -13.74
CA ALA A 50 11.70 -8.97 -14.41
C ALA A 50 12.80 -8.79 -15.47
N ALA A 51 12.84 -7.62 -16.14
CA ALA A 51 13.85 -7.26 -17.15
C ALA A 51 14.62 -5.98 -16.73
N PRO A 52 15.92 -6.05 -16.40
CA PRO A 52 16.66 -4.94 -15.81
C PRO A 52 17.16 -3.87 -16.80
N GLU A 53 17.15 -4.10 -18.11
CA GLU A 53 17.73 -3.19 -19.10
C GLU A 53 17.05 -1.81 -19.23
N ALA A 54 17.87 -0.76 -19.29
CA ALA A 54 17.44 0.63 -19.33
C ALA A 54 16.68 1.00 -20.63
N ALA A 55 17.10 0.47 -21.77
CA ALA A 55 16.45 0.72 -23.07
C ALA A 55 15.01 0.20 -23.11
N ARG A 56 14.76 -0.96 -22.49
CA ARG A 56 13.44 -1.62 -22.46
C ARG A 56 12.49 -1.00 -21.44
N LYS A 57 13.03 -0.41 -20.35
CA LYS A 57 12.25 0.43 -19.42
C LYS A 57 11.69 1.67 -20.10
N ALA A 58 12.49 2.34 -20.95
CA ALA A 58 12.03 3.49 -21.72
C ALA A 58 10.88 3.13 -22.67
N GLU A 59 10.96 1.96 -23.34
CA GLU A 59 9.89 1.45 -24.21
C GLU A 59 8.57 1.20 -23.45
N LEU A 60 8.62 0.55 -22.27
CA LEU A 60 7.43 0.34 -21.44
C LEU A 60 6.87 1.65 -20.86
N ARG A 61 7.73 2.61 -20.53
CA ARG A 61 7.34 3.94 -20.02
C ARG A 61 6.70 4.81 -21.09
N SER A 62 7.14 4.69 -22.35
CA SER A 62 6.52 5.36 -23.50
C SER A 62 5.02 5.03 -23.66
N ARG A 63 4.55 3.92 -23.07
CA ARG A 63 3.14 3.51 -23.07
C ARG A 63 2.28 4.23 -22.02
N PHE A 64 2.87 5.10 -21.18
CA PHE A 64 2.17 6.02 -20.27
C PHE A 64 2.39 7.48 -20.68
N PRO A 65 2.00 7.89 -21.90
CA PRO A 65 2.38 9.19 -22.48
C PRO A 65 1.86 10.41 -21.70
N ASN A 66 0.85 10.24 -20.85
CA ASN A 66 0.26 11.33 -20.08
C ASN A 66 1.04 11.66 -18.80
N TRP A 67 1.97 10.80 -18.36
CA TRP A 67 2.65 10.92 -17.08
C TRP A 67 4.15 11.10 -17.36
N GLY A 68 4.74 12.18 -16.83
CA GLY A 68 6.18 12.43 -16.96
C GLY A 68 7.01 11.29 -16.34
N GLU A 69 8.24 11.09 -16.82
CA GLU A 69 9.13 10.01 -16.35
C GLU A 69 9.32 10.04 -14.83
N ASP A 70 9.50 11.24 -14.26
CA ASP A 70 9.64 11.45 -12.82
C ASP A 70 8.39 11.04 -12.04
N THR A 71 7.20 11.33 -12.60
CA THR A 71 5.91 10.95 -12.00
C THR A 71 5.75 9.44 -11.98
N VAL A 72 6.09 8.75 -13.09
CA VAL A 72 6.04 7.29 -13.17
C VAL A 72 7.03 6.67 -12.19
N ALA A 73 8.26 7.16 -12.14
CA ALA A 73 9.27 6.67 -11.19
C ALA A 73 8.83 6.86 -9.73
N THR A 74 8.28 8.02 -9.40
CA THR A 74 7.76 8.33 -8.05
C THR A 74 6.61 7.40 -7.68
N LEU A 75 5.67 7.15 -8.60
CA LEU A 75 4.53 6.29 -8.34
C LEU A 75 4.94 4.82 -8.22
N GLN A 76 5.87 4.35 -9.04
CA GLN A 76 6.46 3.03 -8.88
C GLN A 76 7.17 2.89 -7.54
N GLN A 77 7.93 3.90 -7.11
CA GLN A 77 8.56 3.91 -5.79
C GLN A 77 7.52 3.87 -4.66
N ALA A 78 6.49 4.70 -4.71
CA ALA A 78 5.40 4.70 -3.73
C ALA A 78 4.67 3.35 -3.66
N MET A 79 4.48 2.68 -4.81
CA MET A 79 3.90 1.33 -4.85
C MET A 79 4.79 0.29 -4.16
N LEU A 80 6.13 0.36 -4.30
CA LEU A 80 7.06 -0.53 -3.60
C LEU A 80 7.02 -0.31 -2.10
N GLU A 81 7.07 0.95 -1.69
CA GLU A 81 7.03 1.33 -0.29
C GLU A 81 5.72 0.87 0.36
N ASN A 82 4.58 1.09 -0.30
CA ASN A 82 3.28 0.62 0.19
C ASN A 82 3.22 -0.91 0.30
N LEU A 83 3.71 -1.64 -0.69
CA LEU A 83 3.75 -3.10 -0.65
C LEU A 83 4.63 -3.61 0.49
N TYR A 84 5.75 -2.94 0.76
CA TYR A 84 6.61 -3.29 1.88
C TYR A 84 5.97 -2.93 3.23
N LYS A 85 5.30 -1.78 3.34
CA LYS A 85 4.50 -1.39 4.51
C LYS A 85 3.38 -2.39 4.82
N GLU A 86 2.73 -2.96 3.80
CA GLU A 86 1.76 -4.05 3.98
C GLU A 86 2.40 -5.31 4.62
N MET A 87 3.66 -5.61 4.29
CA MET A 87 4.40 -6.71 4.92
C MET A 87 4.81 -6.39 6.37
N CYS A 88 5.05 -5.12 6.68
CA CYS A 88 5.34 -4.64 8.03
C CYS A 88 4.08 -4.59 8.92
N HIS A 89 2.90 -4.38 8.32
CA HIS A 89 1.64 -4.19 9.05
C HIS A 89 1.23 -5.36 9.97
N PRO A 90 1.37 -6.65 9.63
CA PRO A 90 1.03 -7.72 10.57
C PRO A 90 2.08 -7.93 11.67
N LEU A 91 3.26 -7.30 11.59
CA LEU A 91 4.36 -7.58 12.53
C LEU A 91 4.19 -6.83 13.86
N PRO A 92 4.49 -7.50 14.99
CA PRO A 92 4.58 -6.88 16.31
C PRO A 92 5.60 -5.73 16.37
N GLU A 93 5.42 -4.82 17.32
CA GLU A 93 6.41 -3.77 17.62
C GLU A 93 7.75 -4.40 18.03
N GLY A 94 8.85 -3.78 17.59
CA GLY A 94 10.21 -4.28 17.84
C GLY A 94 10.63 -5.48 16.98
N SER A 95 9.76 -5.95 16.08
CA SER A 95 10.16 -6.97 15.10
C SER A 95 11.21 -6.42 14.13
N PRO A 96 12.16 -7.26 13.66
CA PRO A 96 13.08 -6.86 12.61
C PRO A 96 12.32 -6.61 11.28
N PRO A 97 12.89 -5.82 10.35
CA PRO A 97 12.32 -5.63 9.02
C PRO A 97 12.09 -6.98 8.31
N PRO A 98 10.93 -7.20 7.66
CA PRO A 98 10.64 -8.45 6.98
C PRO A 98 11.57 -8.71 5.78
N PRO A 99 11.87 -9.97 5.46
CA PRO A 99 12.66 -10.31 4.27
C PRO A 99 11.91 -9.95 2.98
N GLY A 100 12.65 -9.63 1.90
CA GLY A 100 12.07 -9.29 0.60
C GLY A 100 12.36 -7.85 0.12
N GLY A 101 13.08 -7.05 0.91
CA GLY A 101 13.58 -5.74 0.49
C GLY A 101 14.45 -5.82 -0.76
N ASP A 102 15.31 -6.84 -0.85
CA ASP A 102 16.14 -7.18 -2.02
C ASP A 102 15.30 -7.45 -3.28
N VAL A 103 14.19 -8.18 -3.15
CA VAL A 103 13.26 -8.46 -4.24
C VAL A 103 12.60 -7.18 -4.73
N LEU A 104 12.28 -6.27 -3.81
CA LEU A 104 11.72 -4.95 -4.10
C LEU A 104 12.76 -3.91 -4.51
N LYS A 105 14.06 -4.24 -4.41
CA LYS A 105 15.21 -3.33 -4.61
C LYS A 105 15.18 -2.12 -3.67
N LEU A 106 14.74 -2.34 -2.43
CA LEU A 106 14.83 -1.36 -1.35
C LEU A 106 16.16 -1.53 -0.64
N SER A 107 16.75 -0.42 -0.19
CA SER A 107 17.94 -0.47 0.66
C SER A 107 17.59 -0.97 2.07
N ASP A 108 18.56 -1.47 2.82
CA ASP A 108 18.35 -1.85 4.23
C ASP A 108 17.89 -0.66 5.08
N PHE A 109 18.40 0.55 4.74
CA PHE A 109 17.96 1.80 5.32
C PHE A 109 16.47 2.06 5.07
N ASP A 110 16.02 1.93 3.82
CA ASP A 110 14.60 2.10 3.47
C ASP A 110 13.72 1.05 4.14
N CYS A 111 14.17 -0.21 4.19
CA CYS A 111 13.46 -1.28 4.86
C CYS A 111 13.23 -0.96 6.35
N THR A 112 14.25 -0.43 7.02
CA THR A 112 14.18 -0.01 8.43
C THR A 112 13.27 1.21 8.60
N ARG A 113 13.43 2.23 7.75
CA ARG A 113 12.60 3.45 7.75
C ARG A 113 11.12 3.10 7.58
N LEU A 114 10.77 2.30 6.58
CA LEU A 114 9.40 1.93 6.26
C LEU A 114 8.75 1.08 7.37
N MET A 115 9.53 0.21 8.03
CA MET A 115 9.07 -0.52 9.21
C MET A 115 8.72 0.45 10.35
N ASN A 116 9.62 1.38 10.67
CA ASN A 116 9.38 2.38 11.72
C ASN A 116 8.16 3.25 11.40
N GLU A 117 8.06 3.77 10.18
CA GLU A 117 6.88 4.53 9.72
C GLU A 117 5.58 3.74 9.91
N THR A 118 5.58 2.45 9.60
CA THR A 118 4.41 1.58 9.76
C THR A 118 4.04 1.41 11.24
N GLN A 119 5.02 1.21 12.11
CA GLN A 119 4.78 1.03 13.54
C GLN A 119 4.29 2.34 14.19
N GLU A 120 4.86 3.48 13.82
CA GLU A 120 4.39 4.78 14.32
C GLU A 120 2.98 5.10 13.81
N ALA A 121 2.66 4.80 12.54
CA ALA A 121 1.31 4.95 12.02
C ALA A 121 0.27 4.09 12.78
N LYS A 122 0.64 2.88 13.21
CA LYS A 122 -0.22 2.04 14.06
C LYS A 122 -0.44 2.65 15.44
N LYS A 123 0.61 3.16 16.08
CA LYS A 123 0.50 3.83 17.39
C LYS A 123 -0.42 5.03 17.33
N GLU A 124 -0.27 5.83 16.28
CA GLU A 124 -1.12 6.99 16.03
C GLU A 124 -2.58 6.58 15.82
N ALA A 125 -2.83 5.54 15.02
CA ALA A 125 -4.19 5.03 14.81
C ALA A 125 -4.85 4.51 16.10
N ILE A 126 -4.08 3.84 16.97
CA ILE A 126 -4.58 3.40 18.29
C ILE A 126 -4.91 4.61 19.16
N ARG A 127 -4.03 5.62 19.21
CA ARG A 127 -4.26 6.84 19.99
C ARG A 127 -5.53 7.56 19.53
N LEU A 128 -5.71 7.74 18.22
CA LEU A 128 -6.89 8.37 17.65
C LEU A 128 -8.17 7.60 17.99
N ALA A 129 -8.14 6.26 17.89
CA ALA A 129 -9.29 5.42 18.25
C ALA A 129 -9.64 5.53 19.75
N GLU A 130 -8.64 5.65 20.64
CA GLU A 130 -8.88 5.88 22.07
C GLU A 130 -9.47 7.27 22.36
N GLU A 131 -9.04 8.30 21.65
CA GLU A 131 -9.59 9.66 21.76
C GLU A 131 -11.05 9.72 21.28
N GLU A 132 -11.35 9.11 20.12
CA GLU A 132 -12.70 9.00 19.59
C GLU A 132 -13.62 8.23 20.55
N ALA A 133 -13.14 7.14 21.16
CA ALA A 133 -13.92 6.39 22.14
C ALA A 133 -14.19 7.21 23.43
N LYS A 134 -13.26 8.07 23.85
CA LYS A 134 -13.45 8.96 25.01
C LYS A 134 -14.44 10.08 24.69
N GLU A 135 -14.36 10.70 23.51
CA GLU A 135 -15.30 11.71 23.04
C GLU A 135 -16.72 11.13 22.91
N ALA A 136 -16.87 9.95 22.32
CA ALA A 136 -18.16 9.26 22.20
C ALA A 136 -18.80 8.98 23.57
N LYS A 137 -18.01 8.55 24.56
CA LYS A 137 -18.50 8.34 25.94
C LYS A 137 -18.93 9.65 26.60
N LYS A 138 -18.16 10.73 26.46
CA LYS A 138 -18.52 12.05 27.00
C LYS A 138 -19.82 12.57 26.38
N LYS A 139 -19.98 12.41 25.06
CA LYS A 139 -21.20 12.82 24.35
C LYS A 139 -22.43 12.02 24.83
N ALA A 140 -22.30 10.70 25.00
CA ALA A 140 -23.37 9.86 25.52
C ALA A 140 -23.80 10.27 26.95
N LEU A 141 -22.83 10.56 27.83
CA LEU A 141 -23.12 11.03 29.19
C LEU A 141 -23.80 12.41 29.20
N LEU A 142 -23.40 13.31 28.30
CA LEU A 142 -24.02 14.62 28.16
C LEU A 142 -25.47 14.52 27.63
N GLU A 143 -25.71 13.67 26.63
CA GLU A 143 -27.05 13.42 26.10
C GLU A 143 -27.98 12.78 27.14
N GLU A 144 -27.47 11.85 27.95
CA GLU A 144 -28.21 11.25 29.06
C GLU A 144 -28.52 12.27 30.17
N ALA A 145 -27.57 13.13 30.53
CA ALA A 145 -27.77 14.22 31.49
C ALA A 145 -28.81 15.24 31.00
N ILE A 146 -28.77 15.63 29.72
CA ILE A 146 -29.76 16.53 29.11
C ILE A 146 -31.15 15.89 29.11
N LYS A 147 -31.25 14.60 28.76
CA LYS A 147 -32.52 13.87 28.78
C LYS A 147 -33.12 13.81 30.19
N ASN A 148 -32.29 13.51 31.19
CA ASN A 148 -32.72 13.47 32.60
C ASN A 148 -33.13 14.85 33.12
N ALA A 149 -32.46 15.92 32.71
CA ALA A 149 -32.84 17.30 33.04
C ALA A 149 -34.10 17.79 32.32
N SER A 150 -34.42 17.22 31.14
CA SER A 150 -35.62 17.57 30.37
C SER A 150 -36.90 16.82 30.78
N MET A 151 -36.81 15.83 31.69
CA MET A 151 -37.99 15.15 32.21
C MET A 151 -38.70 16.07 33.21
N PRO A 152 -39.94 16.50 32.95
CA PRO A 152 -40.67 17.36 33.88
C PRO A 152 -40.95 16.60 35.18
N ASP A 153 -40.66 17.25 36.31
CA ASP A 153 -41.01 16.83 37.66
C ASP A 153 -42.54 16.67 37.79
N LYS A 154 -43.05 15.49 37.44
CA LYS A 154 -44.43 15.11 37.74
C LYS A 154 -44.51 14.63 39.17
N GLY A 155 -44.53 15.57 40.11
CA GLY A 155 -45.29 15.37 41.34
C GLY A 155 -44.71 16.01 42.59
N LYS A 156 -45.25 17.20 42.93
CA LYS A 156 -45.89 17.44 44.25
C LYS A 156 -46.67 18.76 44.24
N GLY A 157 -47.82 18.75 43.56
CA GLY A 157 -48.94 19.64 43.89
C GLY A 157 -49.76 18.98 45.01
N ARG A 158 -49.72 19.58 46.20
CA ARG A 158 -50.36 19.15 47.45
C ARG A 158 -51.88 18.94 47.31
N ALA A 159 -52.35 18.04 48.19
CA ALA A 159 -53.74 17.83 48.59
C ALA A 159 -54.49 19.11 48.96
#